data_AF-Z4WY47-F1
#
_entry.id   AF-Z4WY47-F1
#
_cell.length_a   1.000
_cell.length_b   1.000
_cell.length_c   1.000
_cell.angle_alpha   90.00
_cell.angle_beta   90.00
_cell.angle_gamma   90.00
#
_symmetry.space_group_name_H-M   'P 1'
#
loop_
_entity.id
_entity.type
_entity.pdbx_description
1 polymer ?
#
loop_
_entity_poly.entity_id
_entity_poly.type
_entity_poly.pdbx_seq_one_letter_code
_entity_poly.pdbx_strand_id
1 'polypeptide(L)'
;MNETENIRQYTTSLESHLLRLAEEEGLLDKQLLETDDLTVLFSSVTKAYLVDAIPDFEKYPLVSLGWIAFVGMAMAALWDSDWEHYGAIKPETLYQQIRDARGWDKLDEYVLEDVLGFGKESDKAKLYTAFLRRASEQSHSLLMREGAEPSSPLAFQLYTHTLYALYRLGIALALSLFGYKLQQSQAN
;
A
#
# COMPACT_ATOMS: atom_id res chain seq x y z
N MET A 1 -4.66 9.52 27.07
CA MET A 1 -4.99 9.09 25.70
C MET A 1 -5.02 7.57 25.71
N ASN A 2 -6.07 6.92 25.21
CA ASN A 2 -6.14 5.46 25.20
C ASN A 2 -5.34 4.90 24.01
N GLU A 3 -4.95 3.63 24.05
CA GLU A 3 -4.10 2.99 23.03
C GLU A 3 -4.70 3.08 21.62
N THR A 4 -6.01 2.94 21.50
CA THR A 4 -6.75 3.11 20.23
C THR A 4 -6.62 4.51 19.64
N GLU A 5 -6.68 5.55 20.47
CA GLU A 5 -6.51 6.93 20.02
C GLU A 5 -5.07 7.20 19.57
N ASN A 6 -4.08 6.65 20.28
CA ASN A 6 -2.67 6.75 19.88
C ASN A 6 -2.45 6.12 18.49
N ILE A 7 -2.99 4.94 18.24
CA ILE A 7 -2.85 4.23 16.96
C ILE A 7 -3.57 4.99 15.83
N ARG A 8 -4.75 5.54 16.10
CA ARG A 8 -5.48 6.39 15.12
C ARG A 8 -4.66 7.63 14.77
N GLN A 9 -4.09 8.31 15.76
CA GLN A 9 -3.26 9.48 15.56
C GLN A 9 -1.98 9.14 14.79
N TYR A 10 -1.32 8.03 15.12
CA TYR A 10 -0.19 7.50 14.37
C TYR A 10 -0.53 7.29 12.90
N THR A 11 -1.62 6.57 12.63
CA THR A 11 -2.08 6.27 11.25
C THR A 11 -2.34 7.55 10.46
N THR A 12 -3.08 8.49 11.05
CA THR A 12 -3.41 9.78 10.41
C THR A 12 -2.15 10.59 10.11
N SER A 13 -1.19 10.59 11.05
CA SER A 13 0.08 11.30 10.89
C SER A 13 0.94 10.69 9.79
N LEU A 14 0.96 9.36 9.71
CA LEU A 14 1.66 8.60 8.68
C LEU A 14 1.05 8.87 7.29
N GLU A 15 -0.27 8.76 7.14
CA GLU A 15 -0.96 9.03 5.88
C GLU A 15 -0.73 10.47 5.41
N SER A 16 -0.81 11.44 6.32
CA SER A 16 -0.52 12.84 6.02
C SER A 16 0.93 13.05 5.58
N HIS A 17 1.88 12.29 6.15
CA HIS A 17 3.29 12.35 5.75
C HIS A 17 3.51 11.73 4.36
N LEU A 18 2.92 10.57 4.10
CA LEU A 18 2.99 9.88 2.81
C LEU A 18 2.34 10.70 1.68
N LEU A 19 1.22 11.35 1.97
CA LEU A 19 0.57 12.26 1.03
C LEU A 19 1.49 13.42 0.66
N ARG A 20 2.07 14.13 1.64
CA ARG A 20 3.01 15.23 1.37
C ARG A 20 4.21 14.75 0.54
N LEU A 21 4.72 13.55 0.84
CA LEU A 21 5.81 12.95 0.09
C LEU A 21 5.41 12.72 -1.38
N ALA A 22 4.20 12.22 -1.64
CA ALA A 22 3.68 12.01 -2.99
C ALA A 22 3.42 13.32 -3.74
N GLU A 23 2.96 14.37 -3.05
CA GLU A 23 2.79 15.72 -3.60
C GLU A 23 4.13 16.33 -4.02
N GLU A 24 5.16 16.23 -3.17
CA GLU A 24 6.51 16.72 -3.46
C GLU A 24 7.11 16.05 -4.71
N GLU A 25 6.81 14.77 -4.92
CA GLU A 25 7.26 14.00 -6.09
C GLU A 25 6.35 14.17 -7.31
N GLY A 26 5.24 14.92 -7.19
CA GLY A 26 4.27 15.16 -8.27
C GLY A 26 3.43 13.95 -8.67
N LEU A 27 3.31 12.95 -7.79
CA LEU A 27 2.58 11.69 -8.06
C LEU A 27 1.11 11.76 -7.63
N LEU A 28 0.81 12.56 -6.60
CA LEU A 28 -0.54 12.79 -6.10
C LEU A 28 -0.79 14.29 -5.92
N ASP A 29 -2.06 14.67 -5.98
CA ASP A 29 -2.54 15.99 -5.57
C ASP A 29 -2.80 16.01 -4.05
N LYS A 30 -3.67 16.91 -3.58
CA LYS A 30 -3.90 17.26 -2.16
C LYS A 30 -4.56 16.18 -1.27
N GLN A 31 -4.73 14.95 -1.77
CA GLN A 31 -5.35 13.86 -1.00
C GLN A 31 -5.01 12.48 -1.56
N LEU A 32 -5.09 11.47 -0.69
CA LEU A 32 -5.08 10.07 -1.10
C LEU A 32 -6.41 9.76 -1.80
N LEU A 33 -6.35 9.33 -3.05
CA LEU A 33 -7.53 8.82 -3.75
C LEU A 33 -7.89 7.45 -3.18
N GLU A 34 -9.17 7.24 -2.93
CA GLU A 34 -9.66 6.06 -2.23
C GLU A 34 -10.98 5.59 -2.82
N THR A 35 -11.21 4.28 -2.68
CA THR A 35 -12.50 3.66 -2.92
C THR A 35 -12.83 2.77 -1.73
N ASP A 36 -14.07 2.86 -1.25
CA ASP A 36 -14.55 2.07 -0.12
C ASP A 36 -14.38 0.57 -0.41
N ASP A 37 -14.67 0.16 -1.65
CA ASP A 37 -14.54 -1.22 -2.13
C ASP A 37 -13.14 -1.78 -1.90
N LEU A 38 -12.08 -1.07 -2.32
CA LEU A 38 -10.70 -1.55 -2.16
C LEU A 38 -10.22 -1.46 -0.70
N THR A 39 -10.75 -0.50 0.06
CA THR A 39 -10.42 -0.30 1.47
C THR A 39 -10.93 -1.46 2.32
N VAL A 40 -12.14 -1.97 2.06
CA VAL A 40 -12.70 -3.10 2.82
C VAL A 40 -11.93 -4.41 2.57
N LEU A 41 -11.29 -4.56 1.41
CA LEU A 41 -10.49 -5.76 1.08
C LEU A 41 -9.22 -5.88 1.93
N PHE A 42 -8.71 -4.75 2.45
CA PHE A 42 -7.44 -4.69 3.17
C PHE A 42 -7.32 -5.75 4.26
N SER A 43 -8.38 -5.98 5.05
CA SER A 43 -8.33 -6.90 6.18
C SER A 43 -8.10 -8.37 5.76
N SER A 44 -8.63 -8.78 4.61
CA SER A 44 -8.44 -10.14 4.07
C SER A 44 -7.11 -10.25 3.33
N VAL A 45 -6.75 -9.25 2.52
CA VAL A 45 -5.46 -9.17 1.82
C VAL A 45 -4.31 -9.21 2.83
N THR A 46 -4.38 -8.40 3.87
CA THR A 46 -3.30 -8.26 4.86
C THR A 46 -3.09 -9.55 5.65
N LYS A 47 -4.16 -10.28 6.00
CA LYS A 47 -4.02 -11.58 6.67
C LYS A 47 -3.17 -12.56 5.87
N ALA A 48 -3.38 -12.62 4.55
CA ALA A 48 -2.58 -13.46 3.68
C ALA A 48 -1.16 -12.89 3.48
N TYR A 49 -1.03 -11.58 3.30
CA TYR A 49 0.25 -10.88 3.16
C TYR A 49 1.19 -11.08 4.35
N LEU A 50 0.65 -11.04 5.57
CA LEU A 50 1.44 -11.19 6.80
C LEU A 50 2.16 -12.53 6.91
N VAL A 51 1.68 -13.58 6.22
CA VAL A 51 2.35 -14.90 6.18
C VAL A 51 3.74 -14.80 5.54
N ASP A 52 3.88 -13.95 4.52
CA ASP A 52 5.14 -13.67 3.84
C ASP A 52 5.93 -12.55 4.54
N ALA A 53 5.22 -11.51 4.96
CA ALA A 53 5.85 -10.28 5.42
C ALA A 53 6.46 -10.38 6.82
N ILE A 54 5.85 -11.11 7.76
CA ILE A 54 6.36 -11.23 9.14
C ILE A 54 7.74 -11.91 9.19
N PRO A 55 7.94 -13.09 8.55
CA PRO A 55 9.26 -13.72 8.52
C PRO A 55 10.36 -12.83 7.94
N ASP A 56 10.01 -12.02 6.93
CA ASP A 56 10.96 -11.14 6.26
C ASP A 56 11.23 -9.85 7.00
N PHE A 57 10.31 -9.38 7.85
CA PHE A 57 10.43 -8.09 8.52
C PHE A 57 11.73 -7.94 9.32
N GLU A 58 12.20 -9.02 9.97
CA GLU A 58 13.42 -9.00 10.78
C GLU A 58 14.68 -8.73 9.94
N LYS A 59 14.72 -9.22 8.68
CA LYS A 59 15.89 -9.10 7.80
C LYS A 59 15.75 -7.98 6.78
N TYR A 60 14.54 -7.77 6.29
CA TYR A 60 14.19 -6.89 5.19
C TYR A 60 12.94 -6.07 5.51
N PRO A 61 12.98 -5.21 6.54
CA PRO A 61 11.80 -4.47 7.00
C PRO A 61 11.22 -3.54 5.93
N LEU A 62 12.07 -2.93 5.10
CA LEU A 62 11.62 -2.02 4.04
C LEU A 62 10.88 -2.74 2.92
N VAL A 63 11.31 -3.95 2.60
CA VAL A 63 10.70 -4.82 1.59
C VAL A 63 9.35 -5.31 2.10
N SER A 64 9.34 -5.84 3.32
CA SER A 64 8.13 -6.28 4.04
C SER A 64 7.08 -5.17 4.19
N LEU A 65 7.50 -3.92 4.41
CA LEU A 65 6.61 -2.76 4.44
C LEU A 65 6.20 -2.27 3.04
N GLY A 66 7.13 -2.22 2.09
CA GLY A 66 6.92 -1.58 0.80
C GLY A 66 6.08 -2.38 -0.18
N TRP A 67 6.17 -3.71 -0.14
CA TRP A 67 5.44 -4.55 -1.07
C TRP A 67 3.91 -4.42 -0.97
N ILE A 68 3.36 -4.10 0.20
CA ILE A 68 1.92 -3.88 0.34
C ILE A 68 1.43 -2.66 -0.48
N ALA A 69 2.29 -1.67 -0.73
CA ALA A 69 1.93 -0.55 -1.60
C ALA A 69 1.82 -1.00 -3.06
N PHE A 70 2.70 -1.88 -3.53
CA PHE A 70 2.57 -2.51 -4.83
C PHE A 70 1.33 -3.40 -4.91
N VAL A 71 1.00 -4.15 -3.84
CA VAL A 71 -0.28 -4.87 -3.77
C VAL A 71 -1.45 -3.90 -3.91
N GLY A 72 -1.45 -2.76 -3.21
CA GLY A 72 -2.49 -1.73 -3.35
C GLY A 72 -2.63 -1.20 -4.78
N MET A 73 -1.51 -0.94 -5.46
CA MET A 73 -1.49 -0.54 -6.87
C MET A 73 -2.10 -1.62 -7.77
N ALA A 74 -1.72 -2.88 -7.56
CA ALA A 74 -2.25 -4.01 -8.33
C ALA A 74 -3.76 -4.20 -8.11
N MET A 75 -4.21 -4.14 -6.85
CA MET A 75 -5.64 -4.26 -6.52
C MET A 75 -6.45 -3.19 -7.23
N ALA A 76 -6.00 -1.93 -7.24
CA ALA A 76 -6.67 -0.85 -7.96
C ALA A 76 -6.67 -1.06 -9.48
N ALA A 77 -5.56 -1.50 -10.06
CA ALA A 77 -5.44 -1.78 -11.49
C ALA A 77 -6.35 -2.91 -11.96
N LEU A 78 -6.37 -4.02 -11.22
CA LEU A 78 -7.24 -5.16 -11.54
C LEU A 78 -8.71 -4.75 -11.40
N TRP A 79 -9.07 -4.04 -10.33
CA TRP A 79 -10.43 -3.54 -10.13
C TRP A 79 -10.87 -2.59 -11.24
N ASP A 80 -10.00 -1.69 -11.70
CA ASP A 80 -10.28 -0.79 -12.82
C ASP A 80 -10.48 -1.55 -14.14
N SER A 81 -9.75 -2.64 -14.34
CA SER A 81 -9.80 -3.42 -15.57
C SER A 81 -11.07 -4.26 -15.74
N ASP A 82 -11.54 -4.94 -14.68
CA ASP A 82 -12.76 -5.76 -14.68
C ASP A 82 -13.24 -6.03 -13.24
N TRP A 83 -13.92 -5.04 -12.64
CA TRP A 83 -14.40 -5.14 -11.27
C TRP A 83 -15.39 -6.31 -11.06
N GLU A 84 -16.15 -6.74 -12.08
CA GLU A 84 -17.08 -7.87 -11.95
C GLU A 84 -16.33 -9.19 -11.80
N HIS A 85 -15.29 -9.39 -12.61
CA HIS A 85 -14.42 -10.56 -12.52
C HIS A 85 -13.62 -10.57 -11.22
N TYR A 86 -12.88 -9.50 -10.93
CA TYR A 86 -11.97 -9.46 -9.79
C TYR A 86 -12.72 -9.33 -8.45
N GLY A 87 -13.89 -8.68 -8.43
CA GLY A 87 -14.77 -8.60 -7.27
C GLY A 87 -15.42 -9.94 -6.89
N ALA A 88 -15.51 -10.89 -7.82
CA ALA A 88 -15.97 -12.25 -7.54
C ALA A 88 -14.91 -13.14 -6.89
N ILE A 89 -13.62 -12.77 -6.97
CA ILE A 89 -12.50 -13.51 -6.39
C ILE A 89 -12.35 -13.12 -4.92
N LYS A 90 -12.10 -14.12 -4.05
CA LYS A 90 -11.81 -13.83 -2.64
C LYS A 90 -10.53 -12.98 -2.52
N PRO A 91 -10.49 -11.94 -1.68
CA PRO A 91 -9.35 -11.01 -1.64
C PRO A 91 -8.02 -11.69 -1.28
N GLU A 92 -8.04 -12.66 -0.36
CA GLU A 92 -6.86 -13.45 -0.01
C GLU A 92 -6.35 -14.30 -1.18
N THR A 93 -7.25 -14.81 -2.02
CA THR A 93 -6.90 -15.57 -3.23
C THR A 93 -6.39 -14.65 -4.33
N LEU A 94 -6.97 -13.46 -4.48
CA LEU A 94 -6.49 -12.46 -5.42
C LEU A 94 -5.07 -11.99 -5.06
N TYR A 95 -4.81 -11.73 -3.77
CA TYR A 95 -3.45 -11.47 -3.29
C TYR A 95 -2.47 -12.61 -3.64
N GLN A 96 -2.85 -13.87 -3.38
CA GLN A 96 -2.00 -15.02 -3.71
C GLN A 96 -1.68 -15.09 -5.21
N GLN A 97 -2.65 -14.81 -6.08
CA GLN A 97 -2.40 -14.75 -7.53
C GLN A 97 -1.39 -13.66 -7.90
N ILE A 98 -1.51 -12.47 -7.31
CA ILE A 98 -0.56 -11.36 -7.50
C ILE A 98 0.84 -11.76 -7.01
N ARG A 99 0.92 -12.35 -5.81
CA ARG A 99 2.19 -12.76 -5.16
C ARG A 99 2.88 -13.91 -5.89
N ASP A 100 2.12 -14.88 -6.37
CA ASP A 100 2.66 -16.09 -7.01
C ASP A 100 2.98 -15.89 -8.50
N ALA A 101 2.47 -14.84 -9.15
CA ALA A 101 2.67 -14.59 -10.58
C ALA A 101 4.15 -14.55 -10.99
N ARG A 102 5.00 -13.87 -10.19
CA ARG A 102 6.47 -13.91 -10.34
C ARG A 102 7.21 -14.29 -9.06
N GLY A 103 6.47 -14.55 -7.97
CA GLY A 103 7.01 -14.79 -6.64
C GLY A 103 7.20 -13.49 -5.84
N TRP A 104 7.28 -13.67 -4.52
CA TRP A 104 7.43 -12.61 -3.52
C TRP A 104 8.58 -11.65 -3.84
N ASP A 105 9.77 -12.19 -4.14
CA ASP A 105 10.99 -11.41 -4.45
C ASP A 105 10.89 -10.49 -5.69
N LYS A 106 9.85 -10.67 -6.52
CA LYS A 106 9.64 -9.93 -7.77
C LYS A 106 8.25 -9.31 -7.86
N LEU A 107 7.59 -9.11 -6.71
CA LEU A 107 6.26 -8.57 -6.65
C LEU A 107 6.18 -7.18 -7.30
N ASP A 108 7.15 -6.32 -7.03
CA ASP A 108 7.23 -4.97 -7.60
C ASP A 108 7.42 -5.00 -9.12
N GLU A 109 8.32 -5.86 -9.64
CA GLU A 109 8.49 -6.07 -11.08
C GLU A 109 7.18 -6.53 -11.74
N TYR A 110 6.49 -7.51 -11.15
CA TYR A 110 5.21 -8.00 -11.65
C TYR A 110 4.15 -6.90 -11.72
N VAL A 111 3.98 -6.16 -10.63
CA VAL A 111 2.97 -5.11 -10.56
C VAL A 111 3.25 -3.99 -11.56
N LEU A 112 4.50 -3.53 -11.66
CA LEU A 112 4.85 -2.43 -12.57
C LEU A 112 4.78 -2.87 -14.04
N GLU A 113 5.33 -4.04 -14.39
CA GLU A 113 5.46 -4.47 -15.77
C GLU A 113 4.20 -5.14 -16.31
N ASP A 114 3.66 -6.14 -15.61
CA ASP A 114 2.57 -6.96 -16.13
C ASP A 114 1.19 -6.38 -15.79
N VAL A 115 1.03 -5.82 -14.59
CA VAL A 115 -0.28 -5.29 -14.15
C VAL A 115 -0.49 -3.86 -14.65
N LEU A 116 0.51 -2.99 -14.50
CA LEU A 116 0.41 -1.58 -14.92
C LEU A 116 0.94 -1.32 -16.34
N GLY A 117 1.55 -2.32 -16.97
CA GLY A 117 2.02 -2.21 -18.35
C GLY A 117 3.21 -1.25 -18.53
N PHE A 118 3.98 -0.96 -17.47
CA PHE A 118 5.17 -0.12 -17.61
C PHE A 118 6.24 -0.87 -18.40
N GLY A 119 6.89 -0.15 -19.32
CA GLY A 119 8.06 -0.71 -20.00
C GLY A 119 9.13 -1.07 -18.97
N LYS A 120 9.77 -2.22 -19.16
CA LYS A 120 10.91 -2.65 -18.34
C LYS A 120 11.98 -1.55 -18.30
N GLU A 121 12.45 -1.23 -17.10
CA GLU A 121 13.40 -0.14 -16.84
C GLU A 121 12.99 1.25 -17.38
N SER A 122 11.70 1.47 -17.65
CA SER A 122 11.20 2.79 -18.01
C SER A 122 11.42 3.79 -16.87
N ASP A 123 11.51 5.07 -17.22
CA ASP A 123 11.64 6.16 -16.23
C ASP A 123 10.49 6.13 -15.22
N LYS A 124 9.30 5.72 -15.68
CA LYS A 124 8.12 5.57 -14.82
C LYS A 124 8.27 4.43 -13.82
N ALA A 125 8.71 3.25 -14.26
CA ALA A 125 8.97 2.14 -13.35
C ALA A 125 10.03 2.54 -12.30
N LYS A 126 11.13 3.16 -12.74
CA LYS A 126 12.20 3.64 -11.84
C LYS A 126 11.69 4.68 -10.83
N LEU A 127 10.85 5.62 -11.28
CA LEU A 127 10.24 6.64 -10.42
C LEU A 127 9.39 5.99 -9.32
N TYR A 128 8.48 5.09 -9.67
CA TYR A 128 7.58 4.46 -8.70
C TYR A 128 8.34 3.54 -7.73
N THR A 129 9.31 2.76 -8.21
CA THR A 129 10.17 1.95 -7.33
C THR A 129 10.96 2.83 -6.35
N ALA A 130 11.58 3.91 -6.84
CA ALA A 130 12.34 4.82 -5.99
C ALA A 130 11.45 5.54 -4.96
N PHE A 131 10.27 5.98 -5.39
CA PHE A 131 9.28 6.63 -4.52
C PHE A 131 8.79 5.69 -3.42
N LEU A 132 8.33 4.49 -3.78
CA LEU A 132 7.80 3.54 -2.79
C LEU A 132 8.88 3.06 -1.84
N ARG A 133 10.13 2.88 -2.29
CA ARG A 133 11.27 2.64 -1.39
C ARG A 133 11.43 3.78 -0.37
N ARG A 134 11.41 5.04 -0.82
CA ARG A 134 11.50 6.22 0.06
C ARG A 134 10.33 6.29 1.03
N ALA A 135 9.11 6.02 0.56
CA ALA A 135 7.92 5.94 1.39
C ALA A 135 8.05 4.88 2.49
N SER A 136 8.53 3.68 2.15
CA SER A 136 8.80 2.61 3.12
C SER A 136 9.87 2.98 4.14
N GLU A 137 10.94 3.65 3.72
CA GLU A 137 12.00 4.14 4.62
C GLU A 137 11.46 5.14 5.64
N GLN A 138 10.63 6.09 5.20
CA GLN A 138 10.00 7.07 6.10
C GLN A 138 8.98 6.40 7.03
N SER A 139 8.13 5.52 6.51
CA SER A 139 7.17 4.74 7.28
C SER A 139 7.85 3.89 8.35
N HIS A 140 8.92 3.18 7.99
CA HIS A 140 9.71 2.40 8.93
C HIS A 140 10.34 3.29 10.01
N SER A 141 10.88 4.45 9.63
CA SER A 141 11.46 5.40 10.57
C SER A 141 10.43 5.94 11.56
N LEU A 142 9.20 6.22 11.13
CA LEU A 142 8.10 6.63 12.00
C LEU A 142 7.65 5.49 12.90
N LEU A 143 7.50 4.28 12.37
CA LEU A 143 7.16 3.07 13.13
C LEU A 143 8.15 2.82 14.27
N MET A 144 9.46 2.92 14.00
CA MET A 144 10.49 2.69 15.01
C MET A 144 10.51 3.77 16.10
N ARG A 145 10.07 5.01 15.80
CA ARG A 145 10.01 6.10 16.79
C ARG A 145 8.93 5.90 17.85
N GLU A 146 7.90 5.11 17.55
CA GLU A 146 6.87 4.77 18.54
C GLU A 146 7.44 3.93 19.69
N GLY A 147 8.61 3.29 19.50
CA GLY A 147 9.33 2.62 20.58
C GLY A 147 8.60 1.40 21.17
N ALA A 148 7.70 0.78 20.40
CA ALA A 148 6.98 -0.40 20.83
C ALA A 148 7.93 -1.59 21.04
N GLU A 149 7.68 -2.38 22.08
CA GLU A 149 8.47 -3.57 22.36
C GLU A 149 8.32 -4.59 21.21
N PRO A 150 9.42 -5.15 20.67
CA PRO A 150 9.34 -6.17 19.63
C PRO A 150 8.43 -7.34 20.04
N SER A 151 7.63 -7.83 19.10
CA SER A 151 6.67 -8.93 19.33
C SER A 151 5.55 -8.61 20.34
N SER A 152 5.34 -7.34 20.72
CA SER A 152 4.19 -6.92 21.52
C SER A 152 2.92 -6.74 20.68
N PRO A 153 1.72 -6.79 21.30
CA PRO A 153 0.46 -6.45 20.62
C PRO A 153 0.49 -5.05 19.98
N LEU A 154 1.09 -4.07 20.67
CA LEU A 154 1.23 -2.71 20.16
C LEU A 154 2.13 -2.67 18.91
N ALA A 155 3.27 -3.37 18.91
CA ALA A 155 4.14 -3.44 17.74
C ALA A 155 3.42 -4.05 16.53
N PHE A 156 2.64 -5.12 16.74
CA PHE A 156 1.84 -5.73 15.68
C PHE A 156 0.75 -4.80 15.16
N GLN A 157 0.07 -4.06 16.04
CA GLN A 157 -0.93 -3.07 15.64
C GLN A 157 -0.31 -1.93 14.84
N LEU A 158 0.78 -1.33 15.33
CA LEU A 158 1.48 -0.27 14.60
C LEU A 158 1.98 -0.75 13.24
N TYR A 159 2.52 -1.98 13.17
CA TYR A 159 2.94 -2.59 11.92
C TYR A 159 1.76 -2.74 10.94
N THR A 160 0.64 -3.30 11.39
CA THR A 160 -0.57 -3.47 10.55
C THR A 160 -1.14 -2.12 10.08
N HIS A 161 -1.14 -1.11 10.93
CA HIS A 161 -1.56 0.24 10.57
C HIS A 161 -0.59 0.93 9.61
N THR A 162 0.70 0.60 9.68
CA THR A 162 1.69 1.05 8.68
C THR A 162 1.43 0.41 7.33
N LEU A 163 1.14 -0.89 7.30
CA LEU A 163 0.75 -1.60 6.07
C LEU A 163 -0.53 -1.00 5.47
N TYR A 164 -1.51 -0.63 6.30
CA TYR A 164 -2.74 0.03 5.86
C TYR A 164 -2.47 1.35 5.13
N ALA A 165 -1.67 2.23 5.74
CA ALA A 165 -1.33 3.51 5.13
C ALA A 165 -0.58 3.34 3.80
N LEU A 166 0.35 2.39 3.72
CA LEU A 166 1.10 2.07 2.49
C LEU A 166 0.22 1.43 1.42
N TYR A 167 -0.72 0.56 1.80
CA TYR A 167 -1.71 -0.03 0.90
C TYR A 167 -2.60 1.04 0.25
N ARG A 168 -3.11 1.99 1.06
CA ARG A 168 -3.91 3.13 0.55
C ARG A 168 -3.10 4.05 -0.33
N LEU A 169 -1.84 4.32 0.02
CA LEU A 169 -0.93 5.06 -0.85
C LEU A 169 -0.81 4.37 -2.21
N GLY A 170 -0.65 3.04 -2.23
CA GLY A 170 -0.61 2.26 -3.46
C GLY A 170 -1.88 2.41 -4.32
N ILE A 171 -3.05 2.26 -3.70
CA ILE A 171 -4.34 2.47 -4.38
C ILE A 171 -4.39 3.89 -4.98
N ALA A 172 -4.09 4.91 -4.17
CA ALA A 172 -4.13 6.29 -4.59
C ALA A 172 -3.23 6.57 -5.79
N LEU A 173 -2.01 6.02 -5.79
CA LEU A 173 -1.04 6.14 -6.87
C LEU A 173 -1.55 5.53 -8.17
N ALA A 174 -2.17 4.35 -8.12
CA ALA A 174 -2.74 3.69 -9.30
C ALA A 174 -3.98 4.41 -9.81
N LEU A 175 -4.88 4.86 -8.94
CA LEU A 175 -6.05 5.64 -9.35
C LEU A 175 -5.63 6.98 -10.01
N SER A 176 -4.64 7.67 -9.45
CA SER A 176 -4.06 8.89 -10.03
C SER A 176 -3.47 8.61 -11.41
N LEU A 177 -2.75 7.49 -11.54
CA LEU A 177 -2.16 7.03 -12.79
C LEU A 177 -3.21 6.79 -13.89
N PHE A 178 -4.39 6.27 -13.56
CA PHE A 178 -5.49 6.08 -14.50
C PHE A 178 -6.29 7.37 -14.77
N GLY A 179 -5.92 8.49 -14.13
CA GLY A 179 -6.53 9.79 -14.35
C GLY A 179 -7.79 10.04 -13.51
N TYR A 180 -8.07 9.20 -12.51
CA TYR A 180 -9.13 9.48 -11.56
C TYR A 180 -8.82 10.74 -10.77
N LYS A 181 -9.84 11.57 -10.59
CA LYS A 181 -9.82 12.74 -9.71
C LYS A 181 -10.93 12.58 -8.71
N LEU A 182 -10.68 12.94 -7.46
CA LEU A 182 -11.75 12.97 -6.48
C LEU A 182 -12.76 14.04 -6.89
N GLN A 183 -13.98 13.62 -7.19
CA GLN A 183 -15.08 14.53 -7.37
C GLN A 183 -15.69 14.78 -5.99
N GLN A 184 -15.55 16.00 -5.47
CA GLN A 184 -16.34 16.39 -4.31
C GLN A 184 -17.80 16.34 -4.73
N SER A 185 -18.52 15.30 -4.31
CA SER A 185 -19.97 15.29 -4.39
C SER A 185 -20.45 16.44 -3.51
N GLN A 186 -20.84 17.56 -4.14
CA GLN A 186 -21.68 18.53 -3.48
C GLN A 186 -23.01 17.84 -3.23
N ALA A 187 -23.20 17.33 -2.01
CA ALA A 187 -24.51 17.00 -1.50
C ALA A 187 -25.34 18.30 -1.51
N ASN A 188 -26.19 18.42 -2.53
CA ASN A 188 -27.28 19.41 -2.57
C ASN A 188 -28.39 19.02 -1.60
#